data_AF-A0A7Y4VCC0-F1
#
_entry.id   AF-A0A7Y4VCC0-F1
#
_cell.length_a   1.000
_cell.length_b   1.000
_cell.length_c   1.000
_cell.angle_alpha   90.00
_cell.angle_beta   90.00
_cell.angle_gamma   90.00
#
_symmetry.space_group_name_H-M   'P 1'
#
loop_
_entity.id
_entity.type
_entity.pdbx_description
1 polymer ?
#
loop_
_entity_poly.entity_id
_entity_poly.type
_entity_poly.pdbx_seq_one_letter_code
_entity_poly.pdbx_strand_id
1 'polypeptide(L)' 'MSVTGKIVNGSIVLPPGTKLPEGAEVRVETIATEDPFLAAVERLAKPRPHLPKDYALNHGHYLRGEPKK' A
#
# COMPACT_ATOMS: atom_id res chain seq x y z
N MET A 1 -16.18 -16.54 -3.07
CA MET A 1 -15.21 -16.91 -2.02
C MET A 1 -13.83 -16.57 -2.53
N SER A 2 -13.08 -15.70 -1.86
CA SER A 2 -11.69 -15.36 -2.21
C SER A 2 -10.75 -16.14 -1.29
N VAL A 3 -9.66 -16.68 -1.84
CA VAL A 3 -8.66 -17.43 -1.09
C VAL A 3 -7.31 -16.77 -1.32
N THR A 4 -6.65 -16.38 -0.23
CA THR A 4 -5.32 -15.78 -0.31
C THR A 4 -4.26 -16.87 -0.12
N GLY A 5 -3.51 -17.15 -1.18
CA GLY A 5 -2.33 -18.00 -1.15
C GLY A 5 -1.04 -17.18 -1.12
N LYS A 6 0.05 -17.80 -0.69
CA LYS A 6 1.39 -17.21 -0.82
C LYS A 6 2.10 -17.79 -2.03
N ILE A 7 2.86 -16.97 -2.74
CA ILE A 7 3.74 -17.45 -3.80
C ILE A 7 4.99 -18.07 -3.15
N VAL A 8 5.25 -19.33 -3.45
CA VAL A 8 6.48 -20.05 -3.07
C VAL A 8 7.04 -20.67 -4.33
N ASN A 9 8.25 -20.27 -4.73
CA ASN A 9 8.92 -20.77 -5.95
C ASN A 9 8.08 -20.65 -7.22
N GLY A 10 7.31 -19.57 -7.37
CA GLY A 10 6.45 -19.34 -8.53
C GLY A 10 5.13 -20.14 -8.54
N SER A 11 4.87 -20.92 -7.50
CA SER A 11 3.59 -21.63 -7.30
C SER A 11 2.75 -20.96 -6.21
N ILE A 12 1.44 -20.86 -6.43
CA ILE A 12 0.50 -20.32 -5.43
C ILE A 12 0.15 -21.44 -4.45
N VAL A 13 0.64 -21.31 -3.22
CA VAL A 13 0.35 -22.27 -2.14
C VAL A 13 -0.88 -21.80 -1.40
N LEU A 14 -1.95 -22.59 -1.47
CA LEU A 14 -3.19 -22.35 -0.74
C LEU A 14 -3.04 -22.76 0.74
N PRO A 15 -3.70 -22.04 1.66
CA PRO A 15 -3.69 -22.41 3.08
C PRO A 15 -4.30 -23.80 3.30
N PRO A 16 -3.81 -24.55 4.31
CA PRO A 16 -4.24 -25.91 4.59
C PRO A 16 -5.75 -25.97 4.84
N GLY A 17 -6.41 -26.98 4.27
CA GLY A 17 -7.86 -27.16 4.33
C GLY A 17 -8.63 -26.55 3.15
N THR A 18 -7.97 -25.73 2.30
CA THR A 18 -8.58 -25.22 1.07
C THR A 18 -8.30 -26.16 -0.09
N LYS A 19 -9.32 -26.85 -0.60
CA LYS A 19 -9.23 -27.66 -1.81
C LYS A 19 -10.12 -27.05 -2.89
N LEU A 20 -9.52 -26.68 -4.03
CA LEU A 20 -10.26 -26.32 -5.23
C LEU A 20 -10.50 -27.58 -6.06
N PRO A 21 -11.65 -27.69 -6.74
CA PRO A 21 -11.89 -28.80 -7.65
C PRO A 21 -10.90 -28.77 -8.82
N GLU A 22 -10.56 -29.95 -9.32
CA GLU A 22 -9.69 -30.07 -10.49
C GLU A 22 -10.32 -29.40 -11.71
N GLY A 23 -9.54 -28.63 -12.47
CA GLY A 23 -10.02 -27.88 -13.63
C GLY A 23 -10.74 -26.57 -13.31
N ALA A 24 -10.77 -26.13 -12.05
CA ALA A 24 -11.35 -24.83 -11.69
C ALA A 24 -10.55 -23.66 -12.30
N GLU A 25 -11.25 -22.75 -12.98
CA GLU A 25 -10.66 -21.49 -13.41
C GLU A 25 -10.38 -20.58 -12.21
N VAL A 26 -9.17 -20.04 -12.13
CA VAL A 26 -8.74 -19.17 -11.04
C VAL A 26 -8.31 -17.80 -11.58
N ARG A 27 -8.74 -16.74 -10.89
CA ARG A 27 -8.27 -15.37 -11.12
C ARG A 27 -7.25 -15.03 -10.05
N VAL A 28 -6.03 -14.69 -10.49
CA VAL A 28 -4.94 -14.30 -9.59
C VAL A 28 -4.85 -12.78 -9.57
N GLU A 29 -4.94 -12.21 -8.37
CA GLU A 29 -4.71 -10.78 -8.14
C GLU A 29 -3.59 -10.63 -7.13
N THR A 30 -2.59 -9.81 -7.47
CA THR A 30 -1.51 -9.46 -6.54
C THR A 30 -2.04 -8.49 -5.50
N ILE A 31 -1.96 -8.88 -4.24
CA ILE A 31 -2.30 -8.00 -3.13
C ILE A 31 -1.05 -7.14 -2.87
N ALA A 32 -1.15 -5.84 -3.12
CA ALA A 32 -0.11 -4.90 -2.72
C ALA A 32 0.06 -5.01 -1.21
N THR A 33 1.23 -5.52 -0.78
CA THR A 33 1.57 -5.50 0.63
C THR A 33 1.90 -4.05 0.97
N GLU A 34 1.17 -3.46 1.90
CA GLU A 34 1.56 -2.17 2.47
C GLU A 34 2.98 -2.30 3.02
N ASP A 35 3.88 -1.44 2.55
CA ASP A 35 5.24 -1.42 3.03
C ASP A 35 5.20 -1.18 4.55
N PRO A 36 5.73 -2.10 5.38
CA PRO A 36 5.71 -1.96 6.83
C PRO A 36 6.33 -0.65 7.31
N PHE A 37 7.32 -0.14 6.58
CA PHE A 37 7.94 1.16 6.85
C PHE A 37 6.96 2.30 6.59
N LEU A 38 6.27 2.28 5.44
CA LEU A 38 5.30 3.31 5.08
C LEU A 38 4.12 3.32 6.06
N ALA A 39 3.61 2.15 6.44
CA ALA A 39 2.57 2.01 7.45
C ALA A 39 3.01 2.51 8.83
N ALA A 40 4.27 2.26 9.23
CA ALA A 40 4.83 2.78 10.47
C ALA A 40 4.97 4.31 10.44
N VAL A 41 5.40 4.88 9.32
CA VAL A 41 5.51 6.33 9.12
C VAL A 41 4.13 6.99 9.18
N GLU A 42 3.13 6.43 8.49
CA GLU A 42 1.77 6.96 8.50
C GLU A 42 1.15 6.93 9.90
N ARG A 43 1.35 5.84 10.65
CA ARG A 43 0.89 5.73 12.05
C ARG A 43 1.53 6.78 12.97
N LEU A 44 2.79 7.15 12.73
CA LEU A 44 3.53 8.12 13.55
C LEU A 44 3.31 9.57 13.10
N ALA A 45 2.94 9.77 11.83
CA ALA A 45 2.72 11.10 11.27
C ALA A 45 1.50 11.76 11.93
N LYS A 46 1.70 12.95 12.50
CA LYS A 46 0.58 13.77 12.98
C LYS A 46 -0.04 14.50 11.79
N PRO A 47 -1.35 14.33 11.52
CA PRO A 47 -2.01 15.07 10.45
C PRO A 47 -1.98 16.57 10.76
N ARG A 48 -1.69 17.38 9.75
CA ARG A 48 -1.67 18.84 9.85
C ARG A 48 -2.72 19.44 8.90
N PRO A 49 -4.02 19.36 9.27
CA PRO A 49 -5.12 19.76 8.37
C PRO A 49 -5.12 21.26 8.06
N HIS A 50 -4.47 22.06 8.90
CA HIS A 50 -4.32 23.50 8.72
C HIS A 50 -3.23 23.88 7.72
N LEU A 51 -2.33 22.94 7.35
CA LEU A 51 -1.29 23.22 6.38
C LEU A 51 -1.81 23.03 4.95
N PRO A 52 -1.34 23.85 4.00
CA PRO A 52 -1.60 23.63 2.59
C PRO A 52 -1.13 22.24 2.12
N LYS A 53 -1.88 21.62 1.21
CA LYS A 53 -1.54 20.29 0.66
C LYS A 53 -0.17 20.28 -0.05
N ASP A 54 0.20 21.40 -0.64
CA ASP A 54 1.47 21.61 -1.33
C ASP A 54 2.59 22.12 -0.41
N TYR A 55 2.39 22.17 0.91
CA TYR A 55 3.35 22.77 1.85
C TYR A 55 4.75 22.14 1.76
N ALA A 56 4.82 20.81 1.57
CA ALA A 56 6.10 20.12 1.42
C ALA A 56 6.84 20.53 0.13
N LEU A 57 6.11 20.72 -0.98
CA LEU A 57 6.67 21.12 -2.26
C LEU A 57 7.06 22.61 -2.26
N ASN A 58 6.25 23.44 -1.61
CA ASN A 58 6.32 24.89 -1.58
C ASN A 58 6.78 25.45 -0.22
N HIS A 59 7.65 24.73 0.48
CA HIS A 59 8.09 25.09 1.83
C HIS A 59 8.71 26.50 1.92
N GLY A 60 9.54 26.87 0.93
CA GLY A 60 10.15 28.20 0.83
C GLY A 60 9.12 29.31 0.62
N HIS A 61 8.08 29.06 -0.18
CA HIS A 61 6.99 30.00 -0.39
C HIS A 61 6.27 30.32 0.93
N TYR A 62 5.87 29.30 1.69
CA TYR A 62 5.11 29.51 2.92
C TYR A 62 5.94 30.04 4.10
N LEU A 63 7.25 29.83 4.12
CA LEU A 63 8.12 30.35 5.19
C LEU A 63 8.78 31.69 4.88
N ARG A 64 9.10 31.94 3.61
CA ARG A 64 9.97 33.06 3.19
C ARG A 64 9.39 33.92 2.08
N GLY A 65 8.22 33.55 1.53
CA GLY A 65 7.61 34.27 0.42
C GLY A 65 8.30 34.04 -0.93
N GLU A 66 9.08 32.97 -1.08
CA GLU A 66 9.67 32.59 -2.37
C GLU A 66 8.56 32.29 -3.41
N PRO A 67 8.84 32.42 -4.72
CA PRO A 67 7.90 31.97 -5.75
C PRO A 67 7.54 30.48 -5.57
N LYS A 68 6.28 30.11 -5.80
CA LYS A 68 5.88 28.70 -5.84
C LYS A 68 6.60 27.97 -6.96
N LYS A 69 6.94 26.71 -6.72
CA LYS A 69 7.48 25.79 -7.72
C LYS A 69 6.38 25.20 -8.58
#